data_AF-A0A822IGZ9-F1
#
_entry.id   AF-A0A822IGZ9-F1
#
_cell.length_a   1.000
_cell.length_b   1.000
_cell.length_c   1.000
_cell.angle_alpha   90.00
_cell.angle_beta   90.00
_cell.angle_gamma   90.00
#
_symmetry.space_group_name_H-M   'P 1'
#
loop_
_entity.id
_entity.type
_entity.pdbx_description
1 polymer ?
#
loop_
_entity_poly.entity_id
_entity_poly.type
_entity_poly.pdbx_seq_one_letter_code
_entity_poly.pdbx_strand_id
1 'polypeptide(L)'
;MDPEIYWHLIGIAAALLTTFGFVPQIIKMHKTRSTKDLSLVTLYQFSAGVFLWTLYGIHLGDAIIIMANIISFLILAVAISLYYRYCELPNL
;
A
#
# COMPACT_ATOMS: atom_id res chain seq x y z
N MET A 1 -29.29 -9.12 -14.97
CA MET A 1 -28.04 -9.23 -14.19
C MET A 1 -28.28 -8.47 -12.89
N ASP A 2 -28.01 -9.07 -11.75
CA ASP A 2 -28.28 -8.47 -10.44
C ASP A 2 -27.40 -7.21 -10.25
N PRO A 3 -27.96 -6.02 -9.95
CA PRO A 3 -27.21 -4.78 -9.74
C PRO A 3 -26.05 -4.90 -8.74
N GLU A 4 -26.16 -5.82 -7.77
CA GLU A 4 -25.14 -6.08 -6.74
C GLU A 4 -23.81 -6.61 -7.33
N ILE A 5 -23.86 -7.37 -8.43
CA ILE A 5 -22.64 -7.93 -9.06
C ILE A 5 -21.71 -6.81 -9.55
N TYR A 6 -22.26 -5.71 -10.08
CA TYR A 6 -21.46 -4.59 -10.57
C TYR A 6 -20.68 -3.92 -9.43
N TRP A 7 -21.33 -3.71 -8.28
CA TRP A 7 -20.71 -3.11 -7.11
C TRP A 7 -19.63 -4.00 -6.49
N HIS A 8 -19.86 -5.31 -6.45
CA HIS A 8 -18.83 -6.26 -6.01
C HIS A 8 -17.58 -6.23 -6.90
N LEU A 9 -17.75 -6.19 -8.23
CA LEU A 9 -16.62 -6.08 -9.16
C LEU A 9 -15.85 -4.76 -9.00
N ILE A 10 -16.56 -3.65 -8.81
CA ILE A 10 -15.95 -2.34 -8.52
C ILE A 10 -15.17 -2.40 -7.21
N GLY A 11 -15.73 -2.99 -6.15
CA GLY A 11 -15.08 -3.13 -4.86
C GLY A 11 -13.79 -3.96 -4.94
N ILE A 12 -13.82 -5.09 -5.64
CA ILE A 12 -12.63 -5.94 -5.87
C ILE A 12 -11.57 -5.16 -6.68
N ALA A 13 -11.97 -4.49 -7.76
CA ALA A 13 -11.05 -3.70 -8.57
C ALA A 13 -10.41 -2.57 -7.76
N ALA A 14 -11.20 -1.85 -6.97
CA ALA A 14 -10.71 -0.80 -6.08
C ALA A 14 -9.73 -1.34 -5.03
N ALA A 15 -10.05 -2.47 -4.39
CA ALA A 15 -9.17 -3.11 -3.41
C ALA A 15 -7.84 -3.55 -4.03
N LEU A 16 -7.86 -4.17 -5.22
CA LEU A 16 -6.64 -4.58 -5.92
C LEU A 16 -5.77 -3.38 -6.32
N LEU A 17 -6.37 -2.36 -6.95
CA LEU A 17 -5.65 -1.18 -7.42
C LEU A 17 -4.99 -0.42 -6.27
N THR A 18 -5.69 -0.26 -5.16
CA THR A 18 -5.17 0.46 -3.98
C THR A 18 -4.14 -0.36 -3.21
N THR A 19 -4.39 -1.65 -2.98
CA THR A 19 -3.47 -2.54 -2.27
C THR A 19 -2.12 -2.64 -2.98
N PHE A 20 -2.14 -2.81 -4.30
CA PHE A 20 -0.92 -2.94 -5.10
C PHE A 20 -0.39 -1.61 -5.65
N GLY A 21 -0.98 -0.47 -5.28
CA GLY A 21 -0.63 0.84 -5.81
C GLY A 21 0.82 1.26 -5.56
N PHE A 22 1.45 0.78 -4.49
CA PHE A 22 2.86 1.04 -4.18
C PHE A 22 3.84 0.04 -4.82
N VAL A 23 3.37 -1.05 -5.43
CA VAL A 23 4.25 -2.06 -6.08
C VAL A 23 5.06 -1.45 -7.23
N PRO A 24 4.48 -0.66 -8.16
CA PRO A 24 5.26 0.02 -9.20
C PRO A 24 6.35 0.93 -8.63
N GLN A 25 6.06 1.62 -7.51
CA GLN A 25 7.01 2.50 -6.85
C GLN A 25 8.16 1.70 -6.19
N ILE A 26 7.85 0.58 -5.55
CA ILE A 26 8.86 -0.37 -5.02
C ILE A 26 9.78 -0.87 -6.14
N ILE A 27 9.21 -1.27 -7.28
CA ILE A 27 9.98 -1.71 -8.45
C ILE A 27 10.89 -0.57 -8.96
N LYS A 28 10.37 0.66 -9.04
CA LYS A 28 11.16 1.84 -9.45
C LYS A 28 12.31 2.10 -8.48
N MET A 29 12.06 2.10 -7.16
CA MET A 29 13.09 2.27 -6.13
C MET A 29 14.18 1.20 -6.26
N HIS A 30 13.81 -0.06 -6.47
CA HIS A 30 14.77 -1.15 -6.63
C HIS A 30 15.59 -1.04 -7.91
N LYS A 31 14.97 -0.67 -9.04
CA LYS A 31 15.66 -0.52 -10.34
C LYS A 31 16.62 0.68 -10.34
N THR A 32 16.19 1.80 -9.78
CA THR A 32 16.96 3.06 -9.78
C THR A 32 17.92 3.18 -8.61
N ARG A 33 17.79 2.32 -7.59
CA ARG A 33 18.56 2.36 -6.33
C ARG A 33 18.52 3.76 -5.69
N SER A 34 17.41 4.47 -5.83
CA SER A 34 17.25 5.86 -5.38
C SER A 34 15.86 6.10 -4.83
N THR A 35 15.79 6.90 -3.76
CA THR A 35 14.54 7.33 -3.10
C THR A 35 14.43 8.85 -2.97
N LYS A 36 15.29 9.60 -3.69
CA LYS A 36 15.40 11.07 -3.57
C LYS A 36 14.08 11.83 -3.76
N ASP A 37 13.23 11.36 -4.67
CA ASP A 37 11.96 12.02 -5.00
C ASP A 37 10.76 11.46 -4.20
N LEU A 38 10.99 10.49 -3.32
CA LEU A 38 9.93 9.88 -2.52
C LEU A 38 9.86 10.54 -1.15
N SER A 39 8.69 11.05 -0.79
CA SER A 39 8.44 11.57 0.55
C SER A 39 8.28 10.43 1.56
N LEU A 40 9.17 10.36 2.55
CA LEU A 40 9.05 9.44 3.67
C LEU A 40 7.76 9.69 4.48
N VAL A 41 7.35 10.96 4.57
CA VAL A 41 6.08 11.35 5.22
C VAL A 41 4.90 10.68 4.53
N THR A 42 4.90 10.60 3.20
CA THR A 42 3.85 9.90 2.45
C THR A 42 3.78 8.43 2.85
N LEU A 43 4.91 7.73 2.93
CA LEU A 43 4.93 6.31 3.31
C LEU A 43 4.37 6.09 4.72
N TYR A 44 4.76 6.93 5.69
CA TYR A 44 4.23 6.83 7.05
C TYR A 44 2.75 7.21 7.15
N GLN A 45 2.32 8.24 6.44
CA GLN A 45 0.91 8.65 6.42
C GLN A 45 0.02 7.52 5.86
N PHE A 46 0.42 6.90 4.75
CA PHE A 46 -0.31 5.76 4.19
C PHE A 46 -0.29 4.55 5.15
N SER A 47 0.86 4.23 5.77
CA SER A 47 0.95 3.14 6.74
C SER A 47 0.04 3.34 7.96
N ALA A 48 -0.01 4.57 8.50
CA ALA A 48 -0.92 4.92 9.59
C ALA A 48 -2.39 4.82 9.14
N GLY A 49 -2.71 5.32 7.95
CA GLY A 49 -4.05 5.24 7.37
C GLY A 49 -4.54 3.79 7.24
N VAL A 50 -3.75 2.92 6.60
CA VAL A 50 -4.17 1.51 6.41
C VAL A 50 -4.22 0.76 7.73
N PHE A 51 -3.34 1.08 8.69
CA PHE A 51 -3.42 0.51 10.04
C PHE A 51 -4.74 0.88 10.74
N LEU A 52 -5.13 2.15 10.68
CA LEU A 52 -6.42 2.61 11.22
C LEU A 52 -7.60 1.95 10.50
N TRP A 53 -7.53 1.78 9.17
CA TRP A 53 -8.54 1.06 8.41
C TRP A 53 -8.61 -0.42 8.78
N THR A 54 -7.50 -1.08 9.09
CA THR A 54 -7.51 -2.46 9.63
C THR A 54 -8.25 -2.51 10.97
N LEU A 55 -7.96 -1.61 11.90
CA LEU A 55 -8.67 -1.53 13.19
C LEU A 55 -10.17 -1.29 12.99
N TYR A 56 -10.53 -0.41 12.05
CA TYR A 56 -11.91 -0.14 11.69
C TYR A 56 -12.60 -1.35 11.06
N GLY A 57 -11.93 -2.07 10.17
CA GLY A 57 -12.44 -3.32 9.59
C GLY A 57 -12.69 -4.40 10.64
N ILE A 58 -11.80 -4.52 11.64
CA ILE A 58 -11.99 -5.43 12.79
C ILE A 58 -13.24 -5.04 13.57
N HIS A 59 -13.44 -3.74 13.84
CA HIS A 59 -14.65 -3.25 14.50
C HIS A 59 -15.93 -3.60 13.72
N LEU A 60 -15.89 -3.55 12.39
CA LEU A 60 -17.01 -3.91 11.52
C LEU A 60 -17.19 -5.42 11.28
N GLY A 61 -16.18 -6.24 11.60
CA GLY A 61 -16.16 -7.66 11.21
C GLY A 61 -16.00 -7.88 9.70
N ASP A 62 -15.48 -6.91 8.95
CA ASP A 62 -15.36 -6.96 7.49
C ASP A 62 -14.01 -7.55 7.06
N ALA A 63 -14.02 -8.80 6.62
CA ALA A 63 -12.82 -9.51 6.19
C ALA A 63 -12.14 -8.88 4.96
N ILE A 64 -12.89 -8.24 4.05
CA ILE A 64 -12.31 -7.63 2.84
C ILE A 64 -11.50 -6.39 3.23
N ILE A 65 -12.06 -5.52 4.07
CA ILE A 65 -11.36 -4.32 4.56
C ILE A 65 -10.11 -4.73 5.35
N ILE A 66 -10.23 -5.71 6.25
CA ILE A 66 -9.12 -6.19 7.08
C ILE A 66 -7.98 -6.71 6.19
N MET A 67 -8.28 -7.65 5.28
CA MET A 67 -7.26 -8.30 4.46
C MET A 67 -6.59 -7.32 3.49
N ALA A 68 -7.37 -6.45 2.82
CA ALA A 68 -6.82 -5.46 1.90
C ALA A 68 -5.82 -4.51 2.59
N ASN A 69 -6.18 -4.01 3.78
CA ASN A 69 -5.33 -3.06 4.50
C ASN A 69 -4.12 -3.74 5.16
N ILE A 70 -4.23 -4.99 5.63
CA ILE A 70 -3.07 -5.76 6.11
C ILE A 70 -2.06 -5.97 4.98
N ILE A 71 -2.50 -6.41 3.80
CA ILE A 71 -1.60 -6.62 2.66
C ILE A 71 -0.97 -5.29 2.23
N SER A 72 -1.75 -4.21 2.21
CA SER A 72 -1.26 -2.85 1.91
C SER A 72 -0.18 -2.42 2.90
N PHE A 73 -0.37 -2.68 4.20
CA PHE A 73 0.60 -2.36 5.24
C PHE A 73 1.91 -3.12 5.05
N LEU A 74 1.85 -4.41 4.68
CA LEU A 74 3.05 -5.20 4.37
C LEU A 74 3.80 -4.66 3.14
N ILE A 75 3.08 -4.25 2.09
CA ILE A 75 3.67 -3.62 0.90
C ILE A 75 4.36 -2.30 1.28
N LEU A 76 3.70 -1.46 2.08
CA LEU A 76 4.28 -0.21 2.56
C LEU A 76 5.49 -0.43 3.48
N ALA A 77 5.49 -1.48 4.30
CA ALA A 77 6.66 -1.86 5.11
C ALA A 77 7.87 -2.23 4.22
N VAL A 78 7.64 -2.95 3.11
CA VAL A 78 8.68 -3.22 2.10
C VAL A 78 9.16 -1.91 1.45
N ALA A 79 8.24 -1.00 1.10
CA ALA A 79 8.59 0.31 0.55
C ALA A 79 9.45 1.13 1.52
N ILE A 80 9.10 1.16 2.81
CA ILE A 80 9.87 1.87 3.85
C ILE A 80 11.25 1.21 4.04
N SER A 81 11.34 -0.12 4.05
CA SER A 81 12.62 -0.82 4.13
C SER A 81 13.55 -0.47 2.96
N LEU A 82 13.02 -0.47 1.74
CA LEU A 82 13.76 -0.03 0.56
C LEU A 82 14.07 1.47 0.57
N TYR A 83 13.20 2.28 1.17
CA TYR A 83 13.45 3.71 1.35
C TYR A 83 14.76 3.93 2.07
N TYR A 84 14.90 3.33 3.26
CA TYR A 84 16.10 3.46 4.08
C TYR A 84 17.33 2.83 3.43
N ARG A 85 17.17 1.72 2.71
CA ARG A 85 18.29 1.09 1.97
C ARG A 85 18.90 2.00 0.89
N TYR A 86 18.11 2.88 0.28
CA TYR A 86 18.56 3.71 -0.86
C TYR A 86 18.56 5.22 -0.57
N CYS A 87 18.15 5.65 0.64
CA CYS A 87 18.18 7.06 1.05
C CYS A 87 19.60 7.61 1.13
N GLU A 88 20.58 6.74 1.39
CA GLU A 88 21.99 7.09 1.59
C GLU A 88 22.91 6.30 0.66
N LEU A 89 22.50 6.06 -0.59
CA LEU A 89 23.47 5.71 -1.63
C LEU A 89 23.92 7.00 -2.34
N PRO A 90 24.91 7.74 -1.80
CA PRO A 90 25.69 8.61 -2.66
C PRO A 90 26.41 7.69 -3.65
N ASN A 91 26.39 8.09 -4.92
CA ASN A 91 27.01 7.35 -6.02
C ASN A 91 28.41 6.86 -5.60
N LEU A 92 28.65 5.55 -5.75
CA LEU A 92 30.01 4.99 -5.86
C LEU A 92 30.77 5.71 -6.97
#